data_AF-A0AAU5I9I4-F1
#
_entry.id   AF-A0AAU5I9I4-F1
#
_cell.length_a   1.000
_cell.length_b   1.000
_cell.length_c   1.000
_cell.angle_alpha   90.00
_cell.angle_beta   90.00
_cell.angle_gamma   90.00
#
_symmetry.space_group_name_H-M   'P 1'
#
loop_
_entity.id
_entity.type
_entity.pdbx_description
1 polymer ?
#
loop_
_entity_poly.entity_id
_entity_poly.type
_entity_poly.pdbx_seq_one_letter_code
_entity_poly.pdbx_strand_id
1 'polypeptide(L)'
;MRTDSHAQHPLSTALPVQAGSQSPDGRPSVWDVNASILLVEDDAGDALLVEEMLADGELDSALTWCKTLTEALTFLRGHRTPVCVLLDLHLPDVHGLSAVTQIVETTPDAAIVVLTGLSEAEAGLDAVATGAQDYLVKGRLDPQALSRAVRYALQRKQVERAAAALRANQQMAQENARLERGLLPVPLLNDDSFEAVARYEPGRAHGLLSGDFYDVVQTADGTVHAVIGDVSGHGAAEAALGVCLRVAWRTAVLCRTDQLEQLALLEEILVAERSDPHVFATVTSLVFPPGGDHVRIVRAGHPGLLLRHGTGIEWVEPEGGIALGLLPGHGQWISTDLTLAPGAGLVLFSDGLFEGRTGPDTRLGEDGLLAMARSRAGLPARPFIDALVAGASDAAAPHGGLADDVAVLHLAWNRTPHDQ
;
A
#
# COMPACT_ATOMS: atom_id res chain seq x y z
N MET A 1 44.10 -45.45 59.72
CA MET A 1 43.82 -45.77 58.30
C MET A 1 43.08 -44.54 57.75
N ARG A 2 43.67 -43.52 57.13
CA ARG A 2 44.79 -43.37 56.17
C ARG A 2 44.66 -44.24 54.93
N THR A 3 44.34 -43.59 53.81
CA THR A 3 44.68 -43.82 52.38
C THR A 3 43.76 -42.84 51.62
N ASP A 4 44.20 -41.74 50.98
CA ASP A 4 45.33 -41.39 50.11
C ASP A 4 45.48 -42.23 48.84
N SER A 5 45.75 -41.50 47.74
CA SER A 5 46.34 -41.89 46.44
C SER A 5 45.35 -42.23 45.31
N HIS A 6 45.11 -41.32 44.36
CA HIS A 6 45.85 -41.10 43.08
C HIS A 6 45.77 -42.29 42.11
N ALA A 7 45.69 -42.18 40.78
CA ALA A 7 45.45 -41.15 39.76
C ALA A 7 45.61 -41.87 38.39
N GLN A 8 45.33 -41.15 37.29
CA GLN A 8 45.71 -41.40 35.87
C GLN A 8 44.66 -42.17 35.02
N HIS A 9 44.19 -41.72 33.85
CA HIS A 9 44.37 -40.49 33.04
C HIS A 9 43.18 -40.44 32.05
N PRO A 10 42.62 -39.26 31.71
CA PRO A 10 41.68 -39.10 30.59
C PRO A 10 42.42 -38.70 29.30
N LEU A 11 41.96 -39.21 28.15
CA LEU A 11 42.42 -38.77 26.82
C LEU A 11 41.35 -37.91 26.14
N SER A 12 41.81 -36.72 25.75
CA SER A 12 41.34 -35.86 24.66
C SER A 12 40.00 -35.12 24.83
N THR A 13 40.15 -33.91 25.37
CA THR A 13 39.26 -32.76 25.31
C THR A 13 38.87 -32.38 23.87
N ALA A 14 37.58 -32.13 23.67
CA ALA A 14 37.07 -31.40 22.52
C ALA A 14 37.60 -29.95 22.52
N LEU A 15 38.03 -29.46 21.35
CA LEU A 15 38.36 -28.06 21.14
C LEU A 15 37.08 -27.28 20.75
N PRO A 16 36.91 -26.04 21.23
CA PRO A 16 35.70 -25.25 20.97
C PRO A 16 35.69 -24.67 19.55
N VAL A 17 34.49 -24.61 18.97
CA VAL A 17 34.14 -23.81 17.80
C VAL A 17 34.51 -22.34 18.09
N GLN A 18 35.50 -21.80 17.37
CA GLN A 18 35.88 -20.40 17.47
C GLN A 18 34.85 -19.52 16.75
N ALA A 19 34.43 -18.49 17.48
CA ALA A 19 33.57 -17.41 17.04
C ALA A 19 34.18 -16.65 15.86
N GLY A 20 33.29 -16.15 14.98
CA GLY A 20 33.63 -15.43 13.76
C GLY A 20 34.65 -14.33 13.95
N SER A 21 35.63 -14.32 13.06
CA SER A 21 36.65 -13.28 12.94
C SER A 21 36.01 -11.98 12.43
N GLN A 22 35.78 -11.03 13.34
CA GLN A 22 35.46 -9.65 12.96
C GLN A 22 36.69 -8.99 12.32
N SER A 23 36.48 -8.29 11.20
CA SER A 23 37.49 -7.44 10.56
C SER A 23 38.07 -6.39 11.53
N PRO A 24 39.36 -6.01 11.43
CA PRO A 24 40.06 -5.18 12.40
C PRO A 24 39.49 -3.76 12.58
N ASP A 25 38.66 -3.27 11.65
CA ASP A 25 38.21 -1.88 11.59
C ASP A 25 36.73 -1.66 11.93
N GLY A 26 35.96 -2.69 12.31
CA GLY A 26 34.58 -2.53 12.83
C GLY A 26 33.58 -1.80 11.91
N ARG A 27 33.93 -1.54 10.65
CA ARG A 27 33.03 -1.01 9.63
C ARG A 27 32.39 -2.21 8.92
N PRO A 28 31.05 -2.28 8.82
CA PRO A 28 30.42 -3.29 7.98
C PRO A 28 31.01 -3.16 6.58
N SER A 29 31.53 -4.27 6.08
CA SER A 29 32.01 -4.35 4.72
C SER A 29 30.84 -3.96 3.81
N VAL A 30 31.07 -3.09 2.83
CA VAL A 30 30.08 -2.79 1.75
C VAL A 30 29.64 -4.08 1.02
N TRP A 31 30.33 -5.19 1.31
CA TRP A 31 30.23 -6.51 0.71
C TRP A 31 29.73 -7.60 1.67
N ASP A 32 29.21 -7.26 2.86
CA ASP A 32 28.55 -8.22 3.77
C ASP A 32 27.20 -8.67 3.19
N VAL A 33 27.25 -9.50 2.16
CA VAL A 33 26.08 -10.24 1.70
C VAL A 33 26.02 -11.48 2.57
N ASN A 34 25.05 -11.56 3.48
CA ASN A 34 24.72 -12.80 4.20
C ASN A 34 24.11 -13.81 3.20
N ALA A 35 24.97 -14.36 2.35
CA ALA A 35 24.65 -15.26 1.26
C ALA A 35 25.36 -16.59 1.45
N SER A 36 24.68 -17.66 1.07
CA SER A 36 25.28 -18.99 1.03
C SER A 36 25.84 -19.26 -0.37
N ILE A 37 26.96 -19.97 -0.45
CA ILE A 37 27.50 -20.45 -1.72
C ILE A 37 27.14 -21.93 -1.84
N LEU A 38 26.56 -22.31 -2.97
CA LEU A 38 26.25 -23.70 -3.30
C LEU A 38 27.10 -24.11 -4.49
N LEU A 39 28.02 -25.04 -4.30
CA LEU A 39 28.79 -25.65 -5.40
C LEU A 39 28.11 -26.94 -5.83
N VAL A 40 27.84 -27.07 -7.13
CA VAL A 40 27.27 -28.27 -7.76
C VAL A 40 28.30 -28.82 -8.73
N GLU A 41 28.97 -29.89 -8.30
CA GLU A 41 30.17 -30.43 -8.93
C GLU A 41 30.28 -31.93 -8.59
N ASP A 42 30.50 -32.80 -9.57
CA ASP A 42 30.59 -34.24 -9.33
C ASP A 42 32.02 -34.71 -9.04
N ASP A 43 33.03 -34.00 -9.56
CA ASP A 43 34.44 -34.29 -9.33
C ASP A 43 34.96 -33.69 -8.00
N ALA A 44 35.50 -34.55 -7.14
CA ALA A 44 35.98 -34.13 -5.82
C ALA A 44 37.26 -33.26 -5.89
N GLY A 45 38.06 -33.38 -6.95
CA GLY A 45 39.27 -32.58 -7.15
C GLY A 45 38.92 -31.16 -7.57
N ASP A 46 38.02 -31.00 -8.54
CA ASP A 46 37.49 -29.70 -8.96
C ASP A 46 36.75 -29.01 -7.81
N ALA A 47 35.99 -29.76 -7.01
CA ALA A 47 35.30 -29.23 -5.84
C ALA A 47 36.26 -28.67 -4.79
N LEU A 48 37.34 -29.42 -4.49
CA LEU A 48 38.38 -28.99 -3.56
C LEU A 48 39.10 -27.73 -4.06
N LEU A 49 39.38 -27.66 -5.36
CA LEU A 49 40.03 -26.49 -5.96
C LEU A 49 39.19 -25.22 -5.81
N VAL A 50 37.87 -25.32 -6.04
CA VAL A 50 36.94 -24.20 -5.87
C VAL A 50 36.83 -23.79 -4.41
N GLU A 51 36.80 -24.75 -3.48
CA GLU A 51 36.80 -24.49 -2.04
C GLU A 51 38.05 -23.70 -1.60
N GLU A 52 39.24 -24.12 -2.04
CA GLU A 52 40.51 -23.41 -1.77
C GLU A 52 40.51 -22.00 -2.38
N MET A 53 40.04 -21.85 -3.62
CA MET A 53 39.95 -20.54 -4.29
C MET A 53 39.01 -19.56 -3.58
N LEU A 54 37.88 -20.04 -3.05
CA LEU A 54 36.95 -19.20 -2.28
C LEU A 54 37.55 -18.78 -0.93
N ALA A 55 38.27 -19.69 -0.26
CA ALA A 55 38.96 -19.40 0.99
C ALA A 55 40.06 -18.34 0.81
N ASP A 56 40.83 -18.41 -0.27
CA ASP A 56 41.86 -17.43 -0.62
C ASP A 56 41.29 -16.09 -1.13
N GLY A 57 40.04 -16.11 -1.62
CA GLY A 57 39.38 -14.97 -2.24
C GLY A 57 38.67 -14.00 -1.28
N GLU A 58 38.87 -14.12 0.03
CA GLU A 58 38.27 -13.28 1.09
C GLU A 58 36.73 -13.21 1.03
N LEU A 59 36.06 -14.33 0.68
CA LEU A 59 34.61 -14.49 0.81
C LEU A 59 34.28 -15.25 2.10
N ASP A 60 33.79 -14.53 3.11
CA ASP A 60 33.36 -15.13 4.38
C ASP A 60 31.91 -15.64 4.25
N SER A 61 31.73 -16.73 3.51
CA SER A 61 30.41 -17.31 3.22
C SER A 61 30.45 -18.82 3.28
N ALA A 62 29.43 -19.44 3.88
CA ALA A 62 29.36 -20.89 3.99
C ALA A 62 29.20 -21.53 2.60
N LEU A 63 30.16 -22.39 2.24
CA LEU A 63 30.09 -23.22 1.04
C LEU A 63 29.38 -24.54 1.38
N THR A 64 28.36 -24.89 0.59
CA THR A 64 27.76 -26.22 0.58
C THR A 64 28.07 -26.88 -0.75
N TRP A 65 28.56 -28.10 -0.73
CA TRP A 65 28.85 -28.88 -1.93
C TRP A 65 27.78 -29.95 -2.16
N CYS A 66 27.28 -30.03 -3.40
CA CYS A 66 26.36 -31.04 -3.90
C CYS A 66 26.97 -31.74 -5.12
N LYS A 67 26.77 -33.05 -5.24
CA LYS A 67 27.31 -33.86 -6.35
C LYS A 67 26.36 -34.02 -7.53
N THR A 68 25.10 -33.67 -7.30
CA THR A 68 24.02 -33.83 -8.27
C THR A 68 23.13 -32.60 -8.27
N LEU A 69 22.46 -32.32 -9.40
CA LEU A 69 21.47 -31.25 -9.46
C LEU A 69 20.32 -31.51 -8.49
N THR A 70 19.93 -32.78 -8.34
CA THR A 70 18.84 -33.18 -7.44
C THR A 70 19.11 -32.77 -5.98
N GLU A 71 20.34 -32.95 -5.49
CA GLU A 71 20.78 -32.48 -4.17
C GLU A 71 20.73 -30.95 -4.08
N ALA A 72 21.22 -30.26 -5.11
CA ALA A 72 21.24 -28.80 -5.16
C ALA A 72 19.82 -28.19 -5.10
N LEU A 73 18.87 -28.72 -5.88
CA LEU A 73 17.47 -28.26 -5.86
C LEU A 73 16.80 -28.51 -4.50
N THR A 74 17.16 -29.61 -3.83
CA THR A 74 16.67 -29.91 -2.47
C THR A 74 17.17 -28.88 -1.46
N PHE A 75 18.47 -28.53 -1.54
CA PHE A 75 19.07 -27.49 -0.71
C PHE A 75 18.41 -26.12 -0.94
N LEU A 76 18.23 -25.74 -2.20
CA LEU A 76 17.69 -24.43 -2.60
C LEU A 76 16.25 -24.22 -2.14
N ARG A 77 15.40 -25.27 -2.17
CA ARG A 77 14.01 -25.18 -1.67
C ARG A 77 13.93 -24.96 -0.15
N GLY A 78 14.94 -25.41 0.61
CA GLY A 78 15.00 -25.29 2.06
C GLY A 78 15.62 -23.98 2.56
N HIS A 79 16.26 -23.20 1.68
CA HIS A 79 17.01 -22.00 2.05
C HIS A 79 16.19 -20.73 1.89
N ARG A 80 16.32 -19.82 2.87
CA ARG A 80 15.66 -18.50 2.87
C ARG A 80 16.61 -17.33 2.64
N THR A 81 17.93 -17.57 2.72
CA THR A 81 18.96 -16.57 2.43
C THR A 81 19.26 -16.55 0.92
N PRO A 82 19.81 -15.44 0.39
CA PRO A 82 20.35 -15.42 -0.96
C PRO A 82 21.38 -16.53 -1.16
N VAL A 83 21.30 -17.25 -2.29
CA VAL A 83 22.25 -18.31 -2.65
C VAL A 83 22.91 -17.96 -3.97
N CYS A 84 24.24 -18.10 -4.02
CA CYS A 84 25.00 -18.14 -5.27
C CYS A 84 25.33 -19.59 -5.60
N VAL A 85 24.82 -20.09 -6.72
CA VAL A 85 25.12 -21.42 -7.23
C VAL A 85 26.32 -21.33 -8.16
N LEU A 86 27.40 -22.02 -7.81
CA LEU A 86 28.51 -22.34 -8.70
C LEU A 86 28.19 -23.68 -9.35
N LEU A 87 27.96 -23.69 -10.65
CA LEU A 87 27.38 -24.85 -11.34
C LEU A 87 28.34 -25.39 -12.42
N ASP A 88 28.77 -26.64 -12.28
CA ASP A 88 29.28 -27.39 -13.44
C ASP A 88 28.12 -27.86 -14.34
N LEU A 89 28.37 -27.84 -15.65
CA LEU A 89 27.49 -28.36 -16.68
C LEU A 89 27.62 -29.89 -16.90
N HIS A 90 28.66 -30.53 -16.34
CA HIS A 90 28.92 -31.97 -16.43
C HIS A 90 28.46 -32.73 -15.19
N LEU A 91 27.16 -32.80 -14.96
CA LEU A 91 26.61 -33.55 -13.83
C LEU A 91 26.14 -34.96 -14.24
N PRO A 92 26.13 -35.94 -13.32
CA PRO A 92 25.73 -37.30 -13.62
C PRO A 92 24.21 -37.46 -13.82
N ASP A 93 23.39 -36.54 -13.30
CA ASP A 93 21.92 -36.59 -13.34
C ASP A 93 21.27 -35.61 -14.32
N VAL A 94 22.04 -34.67 -14.89
CA VAL A 94 21.56 -33.67 -15.85
C VAL A 94 22.69 -33.27 -16.80
N HIS A 95 22.35 -32.96 -18.05
CA HIS A 95 23.35 -32.59 -19.06
C HIS A 95 23.25 -31.12 -19.46
N GLY A 96 24.38 -30.42 -19.38
CA GLY A 96 24.57 -29.10 -19.96
C GLY A 96 23.63 -28.05 -19.39
N LEU A 97 23.14 -27.19 -20.27
CA LEU A 97 22.28 -26.04 -19.94
C LEU A 97 20.94 -26.42 -19.29
N SER A 98 20.51 -27.68 -19.41
CA SER A 98 19.31 -28.17 -18.73
C SER A 98 19.39 -27.96 -17.21
N ALA A 99 20.60 -27.98 -16.65
CA ALA A 99 20.82 -27.70 -15.24
C ALA A 99 20.50 -26.24 -14.88
N VAL A 100 20.95 -25.29 -15.72
CA VAL A 100 20.65 -23.86 -15.56
C VAL A 100 19.14 -23.63 -15.63
N THR A 101 18.48 -24.18 -16.66
CA THR A 101 17.03 -24.05 -16.84
C THR A 101 16.25 -24.53 -15.62
N GLN A 102 16.58 -25.72 -15.10
CA GLN A 102 15.87 -26.28 -13.95
C GLN A 102 16.05 -25.46 -12.66
N ILE A 103 17.22 -24.85 -12.44
CA ILE A 103 17.47 -23.98 -11.29
C ILE A 103 16.70 -22.66 -11.44
N VAL A 104 16.70 -22.07 -12.64
CA VAL A 104 15.95 -20.83 -12.93
C VAL A 104 14.45 -21.04 -12.73
N GLU A 105 13.91 -22.17 -13.16
CA GLU A 105 12.49 -22.49 -13.00
C GLU A 105 12.10 -22.82 -11.55
N THR A 106 12.93 -23.59 -10.84
CA THR A 106 12.62 -24.05 -9.48
C THR A 106 12.88 -22.96 -8.44
N THR A 107 13.94 -22.18 -8.64
CA THR A 107 14.42 -21.14 -7.73
C THR A 107 14.88 -19.92 -8.53
N PRO A 108 13.94 -19.14 -9.08
CA PRO A 108 14.23 -17.97 -9.93
C PRO A 108 15.00 -16.88 -9.19
N ASP A 109 15.13 -17.01 -7.88
CA ASP A 109 15.79 -16.11 -6.97
C ASP A 109 17.30 -16.39 -6.84
N ALA A 110 17.78 -17.60 -7.11
CA ALA A 110 19.20 -17.93 -6.98
C ALA A 110 20.05 -17.16 -8.01
N ALA A 111 21.25 -16.74 -7.59
CA ALA A 111 22.28 -16.29 -8.54
C ALA A 111 23.03 -17.52 -9.04
N ILE A 112 23.36 -17.59 -10.32
CA ILE A 112 24.03 -18.74 -10.94
C ILE A 112 25.29 -18.23 -11.65
N VAL A 113 26.44 -18.82 -11.30
CA VAL A 113 27.71 -18.68 -12.01
C VAL A 113 28.07 -20.06 -12.54
N VAL A 114 28.17 -20.18 -13.86
CA VAL A 114 28.50 -21.47 -14.48
C VAL A 114 30.01 -21.65 -14.57
N LEU A 115 30.51 -22.81 -14.18
CA LEU A 115 31.90 -23.23 -14.32
C LEU A 115 32.00 -24.11 -15.57
N THR A 116 32.79 -23.68 -16.54
CA THR A 116 32.94 -24.34 -17.86
C THR A 116 34.36 -24.88 -18.09
N GLY A 117 34.50 -25.90 -18.91
CA GLY A 117 35.80 -26.40 -19.35
C GLY A 117 36.50 -25.48 -20.36
N LEU A 118 37.81 -25.67 -20.57
CA LEU A 118 38.61 -24.88 -21.52
C LEU A 118 38.14 -25.01 -22.99
N SER A 119 37.49 -26.13 -23.33
CA SER A 119 36.97 -26.43 -24.68
C SER A 119 35.54 -25.96 -24.93
N GLU A 120 34.90 -25.29 -23.96
CA GLU A 120 33.44 -25.08 -23.91
C GLU A 120 33.04 -23.61 -23.78
N ALA A 121 33.84 -22.70 -24.34
CA ALA A 121 33.58 -21.27 -24.25
C ALA A 121 32.18 -20.87 -24.80
N GLU A 122 31.65 -21.59 -25.80
CA GLU A 122 30.28 -21.38 -26.31
C GLU A 122 29.20 -21.75 -25.27
N ALA A 123 29.40 -22.83 -24.51
CA ALA A 123 28.45 -23.27 -23.49
C ALA A 123 28.28 -22.24 -22.35
N GLY A 124 29.34 -21.49 -22.03
CA GLY A 124 29.28 -20.40 -21.04
C GLY A 124 28.41 -19.23 -21.48
N LEU A 125 28.49 -18.83 -22.75
CA LEU A 125 27.64 -17.78 -23.31
C LEU A 125 26.17 -18.21 -23.37
N ASP A 126 25.93 -19.46 -23.77
CA ASP A 126 24.58 -20.02 -23.81
C ASP A 126 23.98 -20.15 -22.40
N ALA A 127 24.80 -20.40 -21.38
CA ALA A 127 24.36 -20.39 -19.98
C ALA A 127 23.86 -19.02 -19.53
N VAL A 128 24.58 -17.95 -19.89
CA VAL A 128 24.14 -16.57 -19.61
C VAL A 128 22.83 -16.27 -20.36
N ALA A 129 22.71 -16.69 -21.63
CA ALA A 129 21.48 -16.54 -22.39
C ALA A 129 20.29 -17.32 -21.78
N THR A 130 20.58 -18.43 -21.09
CA THR A 130 19.58 -19.28 -20.40
C THR A 130 19.19 -18.75 -19.02
N GLY A 131 19.93 -17.78 -18.47
CA GLY A 131 19.58 -17.09 -17.22
C GLY A 131 20.65 -17.09 -16.13
N ALA A 132 21.84 -17.64 -16.40
CA ALA A 132 22.98 -17.48 -15.50
C ALA A 132 23.46 -16.02 -15.47
N GLN A 133 24.00 -15.58 -14.33
CA GLN A 133 24.46 -14.20 -14.15
C GLN A 133 25.88 -14.00 -14.69
N ASP A 134 26.69 -15.06 -14.71
CA ASP A 134 28.05 -15.08 -15.24
C ASP A 134 28.51 -16.50 -15.56
N TYR A 135 29.66 -16.62 -16.23
CA TYR A 135 30.37 -17.89 -16.37
C TYR A 135 31.88 -17.71 -16.17
N LEU A 136 32.53 -18.75 -15.67
CA LEU A 136 33.98 -18.83 -15.48
C LEU A 136 34.51 -20.10 -16.14
N VAL A 137 35.79 -20.06 -16.53
CA VAL A 137 36.46 -21.19 -17.18
C VAL A 137 37.42 -21.84 -16.19
N LYS A 138 37.20 -23.11 -15.84
CA LYS A 138 37.91 -23.83 -14.77
C LYS A 138 39.44 -23.73 -14.87
N GLY A 139 39.99 -23.96 -16.06
CA GLY A 139 41.45 -23.91 -16.32
C GLY A 139 42.08 -22.51 -16.33
N ARG A 140 41.31 -21.45 -16.05
CA ARG A 140 41.79 -20.06 -15.92
C ARG A 140 41.21 -19.36 -14.69
N LEU A 141 40.68 -20.11 -13.73
CA LEU A 141 40.18 -19.56 -12.49
C LEU A 141 41.33 -19.00 -11.66
N ASP A 142 41.16 -17.78 -11.17
CA ASP A 142 41.97 -17.19 -10.11
C ASP A 142 41.05 -16.83 -8.92
N PRO A 143 41.54 -16.89 -7.66
CA PRO A 143 40.73 -16.61 -6.47
C PRO A 143 39.97 -15.28 -6.51
N GLN A 144 40.60 -14.22 -7.03
CA GLN A 144 39.98 -12.90 -7.10
C GLN A 144 38.87 -12.83 -8.14
N ALA A 145 39.05 -13.49 -9.30
CA ALA A 145 38.05 -13.57 -10.34
C ALA A 145 36.82 -14.36 -9.89
N LEU A 146 37.01 -15.49 -9.20
CA LEU A 146 35.90 -16.26 -8.64
C LEU A 146 35.12 -15.45 -7.61
N SER A 147 35.82 -14.83 -6.64
CA SER A 147 35.17 -13.99 -5.63
C SER A 147 34.40 -12.83 -6.24
N ARG A 148 34.97 -12.19 -7.26
CA ARG A 148 34.32 -11.08 -7.97
C ARG A 148 33.09 -11.55 -8.74
N ALA A 149 33.15 -12.69 -9.41
CA ALA A 149 32.02 -13.25 -10.15
C ALA A 149 30.84 -13.58 -9.22
N VAL A 150 31.12 -14.22 -8.07
CA VAL A 150 30.09 -14.51 -7.04
C VAL A 150 29.44 -13.22 -6.54
N ARG A 151 30.25 -12.22 -6.15
CA ARG A 151 29.72 -10.93 -5.66
C ARG A 151 28.86 -10.23 -6.72
N TYR A 152 29.31 -10.20 -7.97
CA TYR A 152 28.57 -9.56 -9.06
C TYR A 152 27.31 -10.33 -9.44
N ALA A 153 27.34 -11.67 -9.41
CA ALA A 153 26.17 -12.48 -9.65
C ALA A 153 25.08 -12.22 -8.60
N LEU A 154 25.45 -12.23 -7.31
CA LEU A 154 24.54 -11.90 -6.21
C LEU A 154 23.98 -10.48 -6.34
N GLN A 155 24.83 -9.48 -6.62
CA GLN A 155 24.39 -8.09 -6.77
C GLN A 155 23.45 -7.91 -7.96
N ARG A 156 23.76 -8.50 -9.13
CA ARG A 156 22.88 -8.46 -10.31
C ARG A 156 21.52 -9.08 -9.99
N LYS A 157 21.51 -10.20 -9.28
CA LYS A 157 20.28 -10.88 -8.88
C LYS A 157 19.44 -10.05 -7.90
N GLN A 158 20.08 -9.38 -6.93
CA GLN A 158 19.39 -8.47 -6.02
C GLN A 158 18.76 -7.28 -6.77
N VAL A 159 19.48 -6.68 -7.71
CA VAL A 159 18.96 -5.58 -8.55
C VAL A 159 17.78 -6.04 -9.39
N GLU A 160 17.87 -7.23 -10.00
CA GLU A 160 16.77 -7.82 -10.78
C GLU A 160 15.51 -8.02 -9.92
N ARG A 161 15.67 -8.61 -8.72
CA ARG A 161 14.56 -8.80 -7.76
C ARG A 161 13.92 -7.49 -7.34
N ALA A 162 14.73 -6.49 -6.99
CA ALA A 162 14.23 -5.17 -6.59
C ALA A 162 13.45 -4.49 -7.73
N ALA A 163 13.95 -4.59 -8.96
CA ALA A 163 13.26 -4.07 -10.13
C ALA A 163 11.94 -4.80 -10.42
N ALA A 164 11.91 -6.13 -10.29
CA ALA A 164 10.69 -6.92 -10.46
C ALA A 164 9.63 -6.58 -9.39
N ALA A 165 10.04 -6.46 -8.12
CA ALA A 165 9.15 -6.07 -7.04
C ALA A 165 8.56 -4.66 -7.23
N LEU A 166 9.39 -3.70 -7.67
CA LEU A 166 8.92 -2.35 -7.98
C LEU A 166 7.89 -2.35 -9.11
N ARG A 167 8.14 -3.11 -10.20
CA ARG A 167 7.18 -3.23 -11.31
C ARG A 167 5.85 -3.85 -10.88
N ALA A 168 5.89 -4.91 -10.07
CA ALA A 168 4.70 -5.55 -9.53
C ALA A 168 3.87 -4.57 -8.68
N ASN A 169 4.53 -3.82 -7.77
CA ASN A 169 3.87 -2.81 -6.95
C ASN A 169 3.27 -1.67 -7.79
N GLN A 170 3.98 -1.20 -8.81
CA GLN A 170 3.46 -0.18 -9.73
C GLN A 170 2.24 -0.67 -10.51
N GLN A 171 2.25 -1.92 -10.97
CA GLN A 171 1.12 -2.50 -11.68
C GLN A 171 -0.11 -2.63 -10.77
N MET A 172 0.08 -3.12 -9.54
CA MET A 172 -1.01 -3.19 -8.55
C MET A 172 -1.56 -1.79 -8.21
N ALA A 173 -0.70 -0.79 -8.01
CA ALA A 173 -1.13 0.57 -7.73
C ALA A 173 -1.95 1.18 -8.89
N GLN A 174 -1.56 0.92 -10.14
CA GLN A 174 -2.30 1.36 -11.32
C GLN A 174 -3.69 0.71 -11.43
N GLU A 175 -3.78 -0.58 -11.12
CA GLU A 175 -5.04 -1.31 -11.13
C GLU A 175 -5.99 -0.79 -10.04
N ASN A 176 -5.50 -0.58 -8.82
CA ASN A 176 -6.29 -0.01 -7.73
C ASN A 176 -6.79 1.40 -8.07
N ALA A 177 -5.91 2.28 -8.56
CA ALA A 177 -6.30 3.64 -8.95
C ALA A 177 -7.37 3.65 -10.06
N ARG A 178 -7.38 2.64 -10.94
CA ARG A 178 -8.43 2.49 -11.96
C ARG A 178 -9.74 2.03 -11.36
N LEU A 179 -9.72 1.08 -10.41
CA LEU A 179 -10.90 0.63 -9.69
C LEU A 179 -11.52 1.77 -8.89
N GLU A 180 -10.74 2.49 -8.08
CA GLU A 180 -11.21 3.63 -7.28
C GLU A 180 -11.93 4.68 -8.12
N ARG A 181 -11.34 5.12 -9.25
CA ARG A 181 -11.99 6.08 -10.14
C ARG A 181 -13.29 5.54 -10.73
N GLY A 182 -13.34 4.25 -11.04
CA GLY A 182 -14.55 3.58 -11.53
C GLY A 182 -15.66 3.48 -10.47
N LEU A 183 -15.29 3.56 -9.19
CA LEU A 183 -16.24 3.54 -8.08
C LEU A 183 -16.76 4.92 -7.71
N LEU A 184 -16.18 6.03 -8.18
CA LEU A 184 -16.68 7.37 -7.90
C LEU A 184 -18.08 7.58 -8.51
N PRO A 185 -19.01 8.23 -7.77
CA PRO A 185 -20.35 8.49 -8.26
C PRO A 185 -20.33 9.46 -9.45
N VAL A 186 -21.25 9.25 -10.38
CA VAL A 186 -21.69 10.29 -11.32
C VAL A 186 -22.95 10.91 -10.73
N PRO A 187 -22.95 12.22 -10.40
CA PRO A 187 -24.16 12.93 -9.96
C PRO A 187 -25.31 12.76 -10.94
N LEU A 188 -26.52 12.54 -10.42
CA LEU A 188 -27.74 12.46 -11.22
C LEU A 188 -28.49 13.79 -11.12
N LEU A 189 -28.06 14.79 -11.87
CA LEU A 189 -28.73 16.09 -11.97
C LEU A 189 -29.55 16.16 -13.27
N ASN A 190 -30.70 16.84 -13.23
CA ASN A 190 -31.58 16.97 -14.39
C ASN A 190 -31.14 18.10 -15.32
N ASP A 191 -30.51 19.14 -14.78
CA ASP A 191 -30.04 20.32 -15.50
C ASP A 191 -28.91 21.04 -14.73
N ASP A 192 -28.44 22.16 -15.28
CA ASP A 192 -27.38 23.00 -14.69
C ASP A 192 -27.90 23.98 -13.63
N SER A 193 -29.12 23.82 -13.10
CA SER A 193 -29.66 24.69 -12.03
C SER A 193 -28.97 24.46 -10.68
N PHE A 194 -28.22 23.37 -10.53
CA PHE A 194 -27.51 23.01 -9.31
C PHE A 194 -26.05 22.68 -9.60
N GLU A 195 -25.13 23.29 -8.86
CA GLU A 195 -23.70 23.03 -8.93
C GLU A 195 -23.31 22.02 -7.84
N ALA A 196 -22.86 20.83 -8.28
CA ALA A 196 -22.24 19.84 -7.42
C ALA A 196 -20.78 19.60 -7.87
N VAL A 197 -19.83 20.04 -7.05
CA VAL A 197 -18.40 19.86 -7.34
C VAL A 197 -17.78 18.98 -6.27
N ALA A 198 -17.20 17.87 -6.69
CA ALA A 198 -16.48 16.97 -5.80
C ALA A 198 -14.97 17.00 -6.07
N ARG A 199 -14.20 16.85 -5.00
CA ARG A 199 -12.77 16.54 -5.02
C ARG A 199 -12.51 15.36 -4.09
N TYR A 200 -11.91 14.33 -4.65
CA TYR A 200 -11.44 13.17 -3.91
C TYR A 200 -9.92 13.12 -4.01
N GLU A 201 -9.24 12.86 -2.89
CA GLU A 201 -7.80 12.70 -2.79
C GLU A 201 -7.50 11.48 -1.89
N PRO A 202 -6.85 10.42 -2.41
CA PRO A 202 -6.52 9.25 -1.61
C PRO A 202 -5.42 9.59 -0.59
N GLY A 203 -5.59 9.13 0.65
CA GLY A 203 -4.67 9.42 1.75
C GLY A 203 -3.32 8.71 1.60
N ARG A 204 -3.29 7.53 0.96
CA ARG A 204 -2.07 6.70 0.88
C ARG A 204 -1.67 6.38 -0.56
N ALA A 205 -0.38 6.52 -0.85
CA ALA A 205 0.22 6.09 -2.12
C ALA A 205 0.06 4.58 -2.43
N HIS A 206 -0.35 3.77 -1.45
CA HIS A 206 -0.55 2.31 -1.58
C HIS A 206 -1.86 1.82 -0.91
N GLY A 207 -2.81 2.72 -0.60
CA GLY A 207 -4.15 2.34 -0.15
C GLY A 207 -4.91 1.66 -1.29
N LEU A 208 -5.67 0.61 -1.00
CA LEU A 208 -6.33 -0.20 -2.03
C LEU A 208 -7.67 0.40 -2.48
N LEU A 209 -8.46 0.96 -1.55
CA LEU A 209 -9.76 1.60 -1.77
C LEU A 209 -10.15 2.39 -0.50
N SER A 210 -10.98 3.44 -0.63
CA SER A 210 -11.47 4.28 0.48
C SER A 210 -12.85 3.89 1.00
N GLY A 211 -13.06 4.03 2.32
CA GLY A 211 -14.36 3.96 2.98
C GLY A 211 -15.26 5.19 2.74
N ASP A 212 -14.69 6.31 2.27
CA ASP A 212 -15.43 7.51 1.94
C ASP A 212 -16.41 7.27 0.78
N PHE A 213 -17.64 7.74 0.94
CA PHE A 213 -18.62 7.75 -0.13
C PHE A 213 -19.40 9.05 -0.13
N TYR A 214 -19.82 9.47 -1.32
CA TYR A 214 -20.73 10.60 -1.49
C TYR A 214 -21.62 10.35 -2.69
N ASP A 215 -22.70 11.11 -2.83
CA ASP A 215 -23.55 11.10 -4.01
C ASP A 215 -24.48 12.32 -4.05
N VAL A 216 -24.98 12.65 -5.24
CA VAL A 216 -25.95 13.73 -5.47
C VAL A 216 -27.00 13.29 -6.49
N VAL A 217 -28.28 13.45 -6.15
CA VAL A 217 -29.41 13.04 -6.97
C VAL A 217 -30.48 14.13 -6.95
N GLN A 218 -30.89 14.61 -8.13
CA GLN A 218 -32.03 15.49 -8.31
C GLN A 218 -33.25 14.67 -8.74
N THR A 219 -34.32 14.73 -7.95
CA THR A 219 -35.58 14.06 -8.26
C THR A 219 -36.41 14.89 -9.24
N ALA A 220 -37.43 14.27 -9.84
CA ALA A 220 -38.25 14.88 -10.90
C ALA A 220 -39.08 16.09 -10.45
N ASP A 221 -39.28 16.27 -9.13
CA ASP A 221 -39.91 17.43 -8.52
C ASP A 221 -38.94 18.62 -8.36
N GLY A 222 -37.68 18.45 -8.76
CA GLY A 222 -36.63 19.46 -8.66
C GLY A 222 -35.85 19.42 -7.35
N THR A 223 -36.25 18.60 -6.37
CA THR A 223 -35.54 18.47 -5.09
C THR A 223 -34.15 17.84 -5.32
N VAL A 224 -33.11 18.40 -4.72
CA VAL A 224 -31.75 17.85 -4.78
C VAL A 224 -31.41 17.18 -3.45
N HIS A 225 -31.04 15.91 -3.51
CA HIS A 225 -30.55 15.13 -2.40
C HIS A 225 -29.04 14.99 -2.51
N ALA A 226 -28.32 15.05 -1.39
CA ALA A 226 -26.90 14.75 -1.35
C ALA A 226 -26.56 13.95 -0.09
N VAL A 227 -25.53 13.12 -0.20
CA VAL A 227 -24.97 12.38 0.94
C VAL A 227 -23.46 12.44 0.88
N ILE A 228 -22.83 12.49 2.05
CA ILE A 228 -21.43 12.13 2.26
C ILE A 228 -21.36 11.25 3.50
N GLY A 229 -20.44 10.30 3.51
CA GLY A 229 -20.19 9.46 4.66
C GLY A 229 -18.83 8.80 4.57
N ASP A 230 -18.42 8.23 5.69
CA ASP A 230 -17.16 7.54 5.86
C ASP A 230 -17.39 6.26 6.68
N VAL A 231 -16.90 5.14 6.17
CA VAL A 231 -16.93 3.84 6.83
C VAL A 231 -15.65 3.67 7.64
N SER A 232 -15.80 3.51 8.96
CA SER A 232 -14.65 3.33 9.86
C SER A 232 -13.81 2.12 9.47
N GLY A 233 -12.49 2.31 9.48
CA GLY A 233 -11.52 1.30 9.07
C GLY A 233 -10.90 1.64 7.73
N HIS A 234 -10.15 0.71 7.15
CA HIS A 234 -9.54 0.93 5.84
C HIS A 234 -9.35 -0.38 5.09
N GLY A 235 -9.56 -0.34 3.77
CA GLY A 235 -9.31 -1.47 2.90
C GLY A 235 -10.50 -1.79 2.01
N ALA A 236 -10.40 -2.96 1.37
CA ALA A 236 -11.36 -3.35 0.34
C ALA A 236 -12.77 -3.64 0.88
N ALA A 237 -12.87 -4.12 2.13
CA ALA A 237 -14.17 -4.43 2.75
C ALA A 237 -14.94 -3.15 3.09
N GLU A 238 -14.28 -2.18 3.71
CA GLU A 238 -14.85 -0.89 4.09
C GLU A 238 -15.25 -0.09 2.84
N ALA A 239 -14.42 -0.10 1.80
CA ALA A 239 -14.75 0.53 0.55
C ALA A 239 -15.93 -0.12 -0.18
N ALA A 240 -16.00 -1.45 -0.19
CA ALA A 240 -17.15 -2.16 -0.75
C ALA A 240 -18.44 -1.82 0.01
N LEU A 241 -18.35 -1.69 1.34
CA LEU A 241 -19.45 -1.26 2.19
C LEU A 241 -19.87 0.19 1.87
N GLY A 242 -18.93 1.12 1.73
CA GLY A 242 -19.23 2.50 1.33
C GLY A 242 -19.96 2.58 -0.01
N VAL A 243 -19.54 1.78 -1.00
CA VAL A 243 -20.25 1.65 -2.28
C VAL A 243 -21.65 1.08 -2.09
N CYS A 244 -21.81 0.05 -1.26
CA CYS A 244 -23.11 -0.55 -0.95
C CYS A 244 -24.08 0.48 -0.34
N LEU A 245 -23.63 1.21 0.69
CA LEU A 245 -24.41 2.24 1.36
C LEU A 245 -24.80 3.38 0.40
N ARG A 246 -23.87 3.82 -0.44
CA ARG A 246 -24.16 4.85 -1.45
C ARG A 246 -25.23 4.41 -2.44
N VAL A 247 -25.13 3.19 -2.97
CA VAL A 247 -26.11 2.66 -3.94
C VAL A 247 -27.47 2.46 -3.29
N ALA A 248 -27.50 1.98 -2.03
CA ALA A 248 -28.72 1.87 -1.25
C ALA A 248 -29.37 3.24 -1.01
N TRP A 249 -28.58 4.24 -0.63
CA TRP A 249 -29.05 5.62 -0.45
C TRP A 249 -29.66 6.17 -1.74
N ARG A 250 -28.94 6.06 -2.86
CA ARG A 250 -29.41 6.51 -4.19
C ARG A 250 -30.74 5.84 -4.54
N THR A 251 -30.86 4.53 -4.27
CA THR A 251 -32.08 3.78 -4.54
C THR A 251 -33.24 4.28 -3.67
N ALA A 252 -33.01 4.53 -2.38
CA ALA A 252 -34.01 5.06 -1.47
C ALA A 252 -34.49 6.47 -1.88
N VAL A 253 -33.58 7.34 -2.34
CA VAL A 253 -33.93 8.65 -2.90
C VAL A 253 -34.82 8.50 -4.14
N LEU A 254 -34.45 7.62 -5.09
CA LEU A 254 -35.25 7.39 -6.29
C LEU A 254 -36.62 6.77 -5.99
N CYS A 255 -36.72 6.00 -4.91
CA CYS A 255 -37.98 5.48 -4.37
C CYS A 255 -38.78 6.51 -3.55
N ARG A 256 -38.26 7.74 -3.37
CA ARG A 256 -38.86 8.83 -2.60
C ARG A 256 -39.11 8.47 -1.13
N THR A 257 -38.23 7.66 -0.55
CA THR A 257 -38.22 7.34 0.88
C THR A 257 -37.91 8.59 1.71
N ASP A 258 -38.50 8.73 2.91
CA ASP A 258 -38.22 9.86 3.80
C ASP A 258 -36.75 9.91 4.24
N GLN A 259 -36.22 11.10 4.50
CA GLN A 259 -34.80 11.29 4.83
C GLN A 259 -34.35 10.53 6.09
N LEU A 260 -35.19 10.43 7.13
CA LEU A 260 -34.83 9.67 8.34
C LEU A 260 -34.96 8.16 8.10
N GLU A 261 -35.96 7.75 7.32
CA GLU A 261 -36.12 6.35 6.90
C GLU A 261 -34.94 5.88 6.02
N GLN A 262 -34.37 6.77 5.19
CA GLN A 262 -33.16 6.49 4.44
C GLN A 262 -32.00 6.11 5.38
N LEU A 263 -31.77 6.87 6.46
CA LEU A 263 -30.70 6.56 7.42
C LEU A 263 -30.94 5.25 8.16
N ALA A 264 -32.19 4.96 8.54
CA ALA A 264 -32.55 3.70 9.17
C ALA A 264 -32.25 2.50 8.24
N LEU A 265 -32.61 2.62 6.96
CA LEU A 265 -32.30 1.62 5.93
C LEU A 265 -30.78 1.44 5.76
N LEU A 266 -30.01 2.54 5.74
CA LEU A 266 -28.56 2.48 5.65
C LEU A 266 -27.95 1.76 6.86
N GLU A 267 -28.45 2.00 8.08
CA GLU A 267 -27.99 1.27 9.26
C GLU A 267 -28.28 -0.24 9.16
N GLU A 268 -29.49 -0.62 8.72
CA GLU A 268 -29.85 -2.03 8.52
C GLU A 268 -28.90 -2.73 7.54
N ILE A 269 -28.61 -2.08 6.40
CA ILE A 269 -27.68 -2.61 5.39
C ILE A 269 -26.26 -2.66 5.94
N LEU A 270 -25.80 -1.62 6.62
CA LEU A 270 -24.47 -1.57 7.24
C LEU A 270 -24.29 -2.75 8.19
N VAL A 271 -25.24 -2.98 9.09
CA VAL A 271 -25.18 -4.05 10.09
C VAL A 271 -25.22 -5.43 9.44
N ALA A 272 -25.95 -5.59 8.33
CA ALA A 272 -26.05 -6.84 7.60
C ALA A 272 -24.77 -7.17 6.81
N GLU A 273 -24.13 -6.17 6.21
CA GLU A 273 -23.01 -6.34 5.27
C GLU A 273 -21.63 -6.19 5.92
N ARG A 274 -21.52 -5.59 7.12
CA ARG A 274 -20.22 -5.41 7.79
C ARG A 274 -19.56 -6.74 8.15
N SER A 275 -18.27 -6.84 7.91
CA SER A 275 -17.45 -8.00 8.27
C SER A 275 -17.08 -8.07 9.75
N ASP A 276 -17.08 -6.93 10.45
CA ASP A 276 -16.75 -6.82 11.87
C ASP A 276 -17.85 -6.04 12.61
N PRO A 277 -18.34 -6.51 13.77
CA PRO A 277 -19.34 -5.80 14.58
C PRO A 277 -18.95 -4.39 15.04
N HIS A 278 -17.67 -4.03 15.02
CA HIS A 278 -17.18 -2.70 15.40
C HIS A 278 -17.14 -1.72 14.24
N VAL A 279 -17.35 -2.17 13.00
CA VAL A 279 -17.46 -1.28 11.85
C VAL A 279 -18.75 -0.46 11.96
N PHE A 280 -18.59 0.85 11.89
CA PHE A 280 -19.64 1.86 11.84
C PHE A 280 -19.41 2.79 10.65
N ALA A 281 -20.39 3.64 10.34
CA ALA A 281 -20.21 4.68 9.33
C ALA A 281 -20.76 6.01 9.82
N THR A 282 -20.02 7.07 9.57
CA THR A 282 -20.52 8.44 9.73
C THR A 282 -21.23 8.87 8.46
N VAL A 283 -22.33 9.63 8.58
CA VAL A 283 -23.10 10.12 7.42
C VAL A 283 -23.64 11.53 7.66
N THR A 284 -23.59 12.37 6.64
CA THR A 284 -24.43 13.57 6.51
C THR A 284 -25.30 13.46 5.27
N SER A 285 -26.61 13.62 5.45
CA SER A 285 -27.61 13.67 4.39
C SER A 285 -28.19 15.07 4.29
N LEU A 286 -28.32 15.58 3.07
CA LEU A 286 -28.87 16.89 2.75
C LEU A 286 -30.03 16.74 1.76
N VAL A 287 -31.07 17.54 1.97
CA VAL A 287 -32.20 17.71 1.05
C VAL A 287 -32.37 19.20 0.79
N PHE A 288 -32.24 19.60 -0.47
CA PHE A 288 -32.46 20.96 -0.96
C PHE A 288 -33.79 20.99 -1.72
N PRO A 289 -34.86 21.53 -1.12
CA PRO A 289 -36.10 21.76 -1.85
C PRO A 289 -35.88 22.73 -3.02
N PRO A 290 -36.75 22.67 -4.05
CA PRO A 290 -36.71 23.63 -5.15
C PRO A 290 -36.81 25.06 -4.62
N GLY A 291 -35.98 25.97 -5.17
CA GLY A 291 -35.97 27.39 -4.80
C GLY A 291 -34.78 27.81 -3.93
N GLY A 292 -34.15 26.86 -3.22
CA GLY A 292 -32.81 27.05 -2.64
C GLY A 292 -32.69 28.06 -1.50
N ASP A 293 -33.78 28.35 -0.79
CA ASP A 293 -33.81 29.26 0.37
C ASP A 293 -33.52 28.54 1.71
N HIS A 294 -33.56 27.21 1.71
CA HIS A 294 -33.18 26.39 2.86
C HIS A 294 -32.66 25.02 2.43
N VAL A 295 -32.03 24.34 3.38
CA VAL A 295 -31.59 22.95 3.26
C VAL A 295 -31.98 22.20 4.53
N ARG A 296 -32.42 20.96 4.37
CA ARG A 296 -32.69 20.04 5.47
C ARG A 296 -31.51 19.10 5.65
N ILE A 297 -31.03 18.99 6.88
CA ILE A 297 -29.77 18.31 7.22
C ILE A 297 -30.04 17.24 8.27
N VAL A 298 -29.52 16.04 8.04
CA VAL A 298 -29.47 14.98 9.04
C VAL A 298 -28.02 14.51 9.15
N ARG A 299 -27.49 14.48 10.38
CA ARG A 299 -26.12 14.01 10.69
C ARG A 299 -26.15 12.77 11.58
N ALA A 300 -25.34 11.78 11.23
CA ALA A 300 -25.06 10.57 12.00
C ALA A 300 -23.55 10.49 12.23
N GLY A 301 -23.06 11.06 13.33
CA GLY A 301 -21.65 11.04 13.73
C GLY A 301 -20.65 11.75 12.81
N HIS A 302 -21.07 12.25 11.64
CA HIS A 302 -20.18 12.89 10.66
C HIS A 302 -19.80 14.31 11.08
N PRO A 303 -18.64 14.87 10.66
CA PRO A 303 -18.24 16.23 10.99
C PRO A 303 -19.25 17.33 10.60
N GLY A 304 -19.03 18.54 11.12
CA GLY A 304 -19.74 19.73 10.69
C GLY A 304 -19.46 20.07 9.22
N LEU A 305 -20.05 21.15 8.75
CA LEU A 305 -19.91 21.60 7.36
C LEU A 305 -19.53 23.09 7.30
N LEU A 306 -19.05 23.53 6.15
CA LEU A 306 -18.81 24.95 5.90
C LEU A 306 -19.98 25.55 5.12
N LEU A 307 -20.58 26.59 5.68
CA LEU A 307 -21.52 27.46 4.97
C LEU A 307 -20.73 28.59 4.30
N ARG A 308 -20.89 28.68 2.99
CA ARG A 308 -20.26 29.70 2.15
C ARG A 308 -21.31 30.67 1.63
N HIS A 309 -21.13 31.97 1.88
CA HIS A 309 -22.03 33.01 1.38
C HIS A 309 -21.25 34.25 0.93
N GLY A 310 -21.25 34.56 -0.37
CA GLY A 310 -20.39 35.62 -0.92
C GLY A 310 -18.91 35.35 -0.61
N THR A 311 -18.29 36.19 0.24
CA THR A 311 -16.92 36.00 0.75
C THR A 311 -16.86 35.50 2.20
N GLY A 312 -18.02 35.27 2.83
CA GLY A 312 -18.14 34.74 4.18
C GLY A 312 -18.05 33.22 4.19
N ILE A 313 -17.32 32.68 5.16
CA ILE A 313 -17.27 31.25 5.46
C ILE A 313 -17.44 31.04 6.96
N GLU A 314 -18.41 30.19 7.29
CA GLU A 314 -18.81 29.85 8.64
C GLU A 314 -18.83 28.34 8.81
N TRP A 315 -18.41 27.87 9.98
CA TRP A 315 -18.61 26.49 10.38
C TRP A 315 -20.03 26.34 10.91
N VAL A 316 -20.76 25.35 10.40
CA VAL A 316 -22.11 25.02 10.86
C VAL A 316 -22.11 23.59 11.34
N GLU A 317 -22.62 23.40 12.55
CA GLU A 317 -22.70 22.12 13.24
C GLU A 317 -24.16 21.85 13.60
N PRO A 318 -24.98 21.35 12.65
CA PRO A 318 -26.34 20.92 12.95
C PRO A 318 -26.33 19.79 13.98
N GLU A 319 -27.38 19.70 14.80
CA GLU A 319 -27.49 18.65 15.80
C GLU A 319 -27.41 17.28 15.11
N GLY A 320 -26.49 16.44 15.60
CA GLY A 320 -26.22 15.11 15.06
C GLY A 320 -26.68 14.00 15.99
N GLY A 321 -26.94 12.84 15.42
CA GLY A 321 -27.11 11.59 16.15
C GLY A 321 -25.87 10.70 16.10
N ILE A 322 -26.01 9.50 16.66
CA ILE A 322 -24.95 8.49 16.70
C ILE A 322 -24.61 8.01 15.28
N ALA A 323 -23.33 7.66 15.04
CA ALA A 323 -22.90 7.05 13.78
C ALA A 323 -23.66 5.73 13.51
N LEU A 324 -23.92 5.45 12.23
CA LEU A 324 -24.65 4.25 11.82
C LEU A 324 -23.91 2.99 12.29
N GLY A 325 -24.61 2.05 12.90
CA GLY A 325 -24.04 0.75 13.29
C GLY A 325 -23.17 0.77 14.56
N LEU A 326 -22.90 1.95 15.15
CA LEU A 326 -22.16 2.04 16.42
C LEU A 326 -22.99 1.50 17.59
N LEU A 327 -24.28 1.85 17.62
CA LEU A 327 -25.29 1.29 18.53
C LEU A 327 -26.58 1.02 17.73
N PRO A 328 -26.65 -0.11 17.00
CA PRO A 328 -27.75 -0.41 16.10
C PRO A 328 -29.12 -0.32 16.77
N GLY A 329 -30.08 0.34 16.11
CA GLY A 329 -31.44 0.55 16.62
C GLY A 329 -31.57 1.65 17.68
N HIS A 330 -30.47 2.32 18.04
CA HIS A 330 -30.45 3.47 18.96
C HIS A 330 -30.12 4.79 18.26
N GLY A 331 -30.03 4.80 16.92
CA GLY A 331 -29.87 6.00 16.11
C GLY A 331 -31.11 6.88 16.12
N GLN A 332 -31.21 7.78 17.10
CA GLN A 332 -32.23 8.84 17.09
C GLN A 332 -31.63 10.06 16.37
N TRP A 333 -31.84 10.13 15.05
CA TRP A 333 -31.39 11.26 14.25
C TRP A 333 -32.47 12.32 14.13
N ILE A 334 -32.04 13.58 14.09
CA ILE A 334 -32.91 14.75 14.00
C ILE A 334 -32.64 15.44 12.67
N SER A 335 -33.73 15.92 12.06
CA SER A 335 -33.68 16.75 10.87
C SER A 335 -33.63 18.23 11.28
N THR A 336 -32.59 18.93 10.85
CA THR A 336 -32.41 20.37 11.08
C THR A 336 -32.59 21.15 9.77
N ASP A 337 -33.46 22.16 9.77
CA ASP A 337 -33.56 23.09 8.65
C ASP A 337 -32.61 24.28 8.84
N LEU A 338 -31.77 24.54 7.82
CA LEU A 338 -30.83 25.66 7.77
C LEU A 338 -31.25 26.60 6.64
N THR A 339 -31.52 27.87 6.96
CA THR A 339 -31.81 28.91 5.97
C THR A 339 -30.55 29.27 5.17
N LEU A 340 -30.69 29.36 3.85
CA LEU A 340 -29.63 29.73 2.93
C LEU A 340 -29.88 31.13 2.35
N ALA A 341 -28.86 31.99 2.43
CA ALA A 341 -28.89 33.26 1.71
C ALA A 341 -28.81 33.00 0.19
N PRO A 342 -29.34 33.90 -0.66
CA PRO A 342 -29.22 33.75 -2.11
C PRO A 342 -27.77 33.59 -2.57
N GLY A 343 -27.47 32.51 -3.31
CA GLY A 343 -26.13 32.17 -3.77
C GLY A 343 -25.21 31.60 -2.69
N ALA A 344 -25.74 31.23 -1.52
CA ALA A 344 -25.01 30.45 -0.54
C ALA A 344 -24.80 29.00 -1.03
N GLY A 345 -23.68 28.41 -0.62
CA GLY A 345 -23.34 27.02 -0.87
C GLY A 345 -22.88 26.34 0.42
N LEU A 346 -22.92 25.01 0.42
CA LEU A 346 -22.42 24.18 1.49
C LEU A 346 -21.19 23.41 1.01
N VAL A 347 -20.24 23.20 1.91
CA VAL A 347 -19.07 22.34 1.67
C VAL A 347 -19.04 21.28 2.75
N LEU A 348 -19.17 20.03 2.32
CA LEU A 348 -19.06 18.84 3.16
C LEU A 348 -17.71 18.18 2.90
N PHE A 349 -17.19 17.49 3.89
CA PHE A 349 -15.90 16.82 3.81
C PHE A 349 -15.80 15.68 4.81
N SER A 350 -15.02 14.65 4.46
CA SER A 350 -14.57 13.65 5.43
C SER A 350 -13.53 14.23 6.39
N ASP A 351 -13.31 13.54 7.51
CA ASP A 351 -12.40 13.98 8.57
C ASP A 351 -10.93 13.98 8.14
N GLY A 352 -10.55 13.15 7.16
CA GLY A 352 -9.24 13.13 6.54
C GLY A 352 -8.77 14.51 6.04
N LEU A 353 -9.68 15.43 5.71
CA LEU A 353 -9.34 16.79 5.31
C LEU A 353 -8.67 17.61 6.43
N PHE A 354 -9.04 17.38 7.69
CA PHE A 354 -8.58 18.20 8.82
C PHE A 354 -7.93 17.41 9.96
N GLU A 355 -7.97 16.08 9.92
CA GLU A 355 -7.29 15.21 10.88
C GLU A 355 -5.81 14.93 10.52
N GLY A 356 -5.35 15.45 9.38
CA GLY A 356 -3.94 15.42 8.98
C GLY A 356 -3.01 16.05 10.02
N ARG A 357 -1.88 15.38 10.32
CA ARG A 357 -0.90 15.86 11.31
C ARG A 357 -0.14 17.07 10.79
N THR A 358 -0.18 18.17 11.51
CA THR A 358 0.56 19.41 11.20
C THR A 358 1.71 19.69 12.19
N GLY A 359 1.98 18.73 13.08
CA GLY A 359 3.04 18.76 14.06
C GLY A 359 3.18 17.41 14.79
N PRO A 360 4.09 17.29 15.76
CA PRO A 360 4.26 16.07 16.54
C PRO A 360 2.96 15.62 17.22
N ASP A 361 2.21 16.53 17.81
CA ASP A 361 0.95 16.23 18.52
C ASP A 361 -0.20 17.16 18.10
N THR A 362 -0.08 17.79 16.94
CA THR A 362 -1.10 18.73 16.42
C THR A 362 -1.62 18.28 15.06
N ARG A 363 -2.88 18.61 14.81
CA ARG A 363 -3.60 18.40 13.55
C ARG A 363 -4.11 19.74 13.03
N LEU A 364 -4.51 19.80 11.76
CA LEU A 364 -5.11 21.00 11.20
C LEU A 364 -6.35 21.41 12.00
N GLY A 365 -7.22 20.45 12.30
CA GLY A 365 -8.44 20.64 13.08
C GLY A 365 -9.45 21.56 12.40
N GLU A 366 -10.62 21.69 13.03
CA GLU A 366 -11.72 22.51 12.52
C GLU A 366 -11.34 23.99 12.39
N ASP A 367 -10.68 24.55 13.41
CA ASP A 367 -10.23 25.94 13.41
C ASP A 367 -9.22 26.23 12.29
N GLY A 368 -8.28 25.31 12.06
CA GLY A 368 -7.29 25.42 11.00
C GLY A 368 -7.94 25.32 9.62
N LEU A 369 -8.87 24.38 9.45
CA LEU A 369 -9.63 24.24 8.21
C LEU A 369 -10.50 25.49 7.94
N LEU A 370 -11.19 26.02 8.95
CA LEU A 370 -12.01 27.22 8.82
C LEU A 370 -11.16 28.45 8.46
N ALA A 371 -9.99 28.63 9.10
CA ALA A 371 -9.06 29.69 8.75
C ALA A 371 -8.53 29.54 7.32
N MET A 372 -8.20 28.31 6.92
CA MET A 372 -7.77 27.96 5.56
C MET A 372 -8.86 28.31 4.54
N ALA A 373 -10.11 27.94 4.82
CA ALA A 373 -11.26 28.22 3.99
C ALA A 373 -11.49 29.73 3.84
N ARG A 374 -11.51 30.48 4.96
CA ARG A 374 -11.71 31.94 4.95
C ARG A 374 -10.69 32.68 4.08
N SER A 375 -9.42 32.27 4.11
CA SER A 375 -8.38 32.87 3.26
C SER A 375 -8.59 32.64 1.75
N ARG A 376 -9.44 31.68 1.37
CA ARG A 376 -9.72 31.25 -0.01
C ARG A 376 -11.15 31.60 -0.46
N ALA A 377 -11.94 32.30 0.35
CA ALA A 377 -13.38 32.48 0.13
C ALA A 377 -13.78 33.13 -1.21
N GLY A 378 -12.88 33.90 -1.83
CA GLY A 378 -13.09 34.52 -3.14
C GLY A 378 -12.92 33.58 -4.35
N LEU A 379 -12.42 32.36 -4.16
CA LEU A 379 -12.19 31.41 -5.27
C LEU A 379 -13.49 30.75 -5.75
N PRO A 380 -13.70 30.51 -7.06
CA PRO A 380 -14.85 29.72 -7.53
C PRO A 380 -14.89 28.32 -6.89
N ALA A 381 -16.04 27.63 -6.93
CA ALA A 381 -16.28 26.38 -6.21
C ALA A 381 -15.18 25.31 -6.40
N ARG A 382 -14.81 25.01 -7.65
CA ARG A 382 -13.77 24.02 -7.94
C ARG A 382 -12.37 24.43 -7.44
N PRO A 383 -11.82 25.60 -7.82
CA PRO A 383 -10.56 26.09 -7.26
C PRO A 383 -10.56 26.21 -5.73
N PHE A 384 -11.72 26.50 -5.12
CA PHE A 384 -11.87 26.58 -3.67
C PHE A 384 -11.63 25.23 -3.00
N ILE A 385 -12.35 24.17 -3.39
CA ILE A 385 -12.17 22.84 -2.79
C ILE A 385 -10.80 22.24 -3.13
N ASP A 386 -10.29 22.48 -4.35
CA ASP A 386 -8.94 22.04 -4.74
C ASP A 386 -7.87 22.71 -3.85
N ALA A 387 -8.04 23.99 -3.50
CA ALA A 387 -7.12 24.72 -2.63
C ALA A 387 -7.25 24.34 -1.14
N LEU A 388 -8.40 23.81 -0.69
CA LEU A 388 -8.55 23.22 0.65
C LEU A 388 -7.77 21.91 0.75
N VAL A 389 -8.00 20.99 -0.19
CA VAL A 389 -7.30 19.70 -0.23
C VAL A 389 -5.80 19.91 -0.34
N ALA A 390 -5.34 20.74 -1.29
CA ALA A 390 -3.92 21.04 -1.44
C ALA A 390 -3.32 21.68 -0.17
N GLY A 391 -4.04 22.61 0.46
CA GLY A 391 -3.57 23.24 1.70
C GLY A 391 -3.45 22.27 2.87
N ALA A 392 -4.38 21.31 3.00
CA ALA A 392 -4.32 20.26 4.00
C ALA A 392 -3.16 19.29 3.72
N SER A 393 -2.99 18.85 2.47
CA SER A 393 -1.87 18.01 2.06
C SER A 393 -0.52 18.67 2.31
N ASP A 394 -0.37 19.95 1.96
CA ASP A 394 0.87 20.73 2.17
C ASP A 394 1.20 20.88 3.67
N ALA A 395 0.17 21.12 4.50
CA ALA A 395 0.34 21.22 5.94
C ALA A 395 0.76 19.89 6.59
N ALA A 396 0.29 18.76 6.02
CA ALA A 396 0.59 17.42 6.52
C ALA A 396 1.87 16.80 5.93
N ALA A 397 2.35 17.28 4.79
CA ALA A 397 3.51 16.72 4.09
C ALA A 397 4.78 16.58 4.96
N PRO A 398 5.17 17.55 5.82
CA PRO A 398 6.32 17.39 6.71
C PRO A 398 6.17 16.28 7.76
N HIS A 399 4.96 15.78 7.97
CA HIS A 399 4.59 14.83 9.01
C HIS A 399 4.04 13.50 8.48
N GLY A 400 4.33 13.18 7.21
CA GLY A 400 3.95 11.91 6.59
C GLY A 400 2.74 12.00 5.65
N GLY A 401 2.22 13.21 5.40
CA GLY A 401 1.06 13.43 4.55
C GLY A 401 -0.27 13.17 5.26
N LEU A 402 -1.35 13.17 4.47
CA LEU A 402 -2.68 12.81 4.96
C LEU A 402 -2.69 11.31 5.29
N ALA A 403 -3.18 10.95 6.47
CA ALA A 403 -3.18 9.55 6.91
C ALA A 403 -4.40 8.76 6.40
N ASP A 404 -5.45 9.51 6.06
CA ASP A 404 -6.77 9.05 5.65
C ASP A 404 -7.18 9.68 4.31
N ASP A 405 -8.18 9.08 3.68
CA ASP A 405 -8.73 9.57 2.43
C ASP A 405 -9.52 10.86 2.64
N VAL A 406 -9.62 11.65 1.57
CA VAL A 406 -10.29 12.94 1.60
C VAL A 406 -11.33 13.02 0.51
N ALA A 407 -12.59 13.13 0.90
CA ALA A 407 -13.70 13.53 0.05
C ALA A 407 -14.13 14.94 0.45
N VAL A 408 -14.30 15.83 -0.54
CA VAL A 408 -14.86 17.17 -0.36
C VAL A 408 -15.94 17.39 -1.42
N LEU A 409 -17.10 17.86 -0.98
CA LEU A 409 -18.27 18.10 -1.83
C LEU A 409 -18.79 19.52 -1.62
N HIS A 410 -18.78 20.34 -2.67
CA HIS A 410 -19.40 21.65 -2.72
C HIS A 410 -20.76 21.58 -3.42
N LEU A 411 -21.80 22.15 -2.80
CA LEU A 411 -23.19 22.11 -3.26
C LEU A 411 -23.80 23.51 -3.22
N ALA A 412 -24.36 23.98 -4.35
CA ALA A 412 -25.05 25.26 -4.42
C ALA A 412 -26.09 25.31 -5.54
N TRP A 413 -27.13 26.12 -5.37
CA TRP A 413 -28.03 26.47 -6.48
C TRP A 413 -27.37 27.51 -7.40
N ASN A 414 -27.36 27.24 -8.70
CA ASN A 414 -26.94 28.22 -9.70
C ASN A 414 -28.06 29.24 -9.89
N ARG A 415 -27.77 30.53 -9.68
CA ARG A 415 -28.75 31.57 -10.04
C ARG A 415 -28.89 31.61 -11.55
N THR A 416 -30.10 31.44 -12.06
CA THR A 416 -30.40 31.78 -13.45
C THR A 416 -30.26 33.30 -13.64
N PRO A 417 -29.73 33.77 -14.79
CA PRO A 417 -29.60 35.21 -15.08
C PRO A 417 -30.93 35.99 -15.12
N HIS A 418 -32.08 35.34 -14.97
CA HIS A 418 -33.40 35.96 -15.02
C HIS A 418 -33.97 36.41 -13.66
N ASP A 419 -33.25 36.17 -12.56
CA ASP A 419 -33.62 36.66 -11.21
C ASP A 419 -32.80 37.91 -10.78
N GLN A 420 -32.53 38.83 -11.72
CA GLN A 420 -31.99 40.18 -11.45
C GLN A 420 -32.95 41.27 -11.89
#